data_AF-A0A553RDI0-F1
#
_entry.id   AF-A0A553RDI0-F1
#
_cell.length_a   1.000
_cell.length_b   1.000
_cell.length_c   1.000
_cell.angle_alpha   90.00
_cell.angle_beta   90.00
_cell.angle_gamma   90.00
#
_symmetry.space_group_name_H-M   'P 1'
#
loop_
_entity.id
_entity.type
_entity.pdbx_description
1 polymer ?
#
loop_
_entity_poly.entity_id
_entity_poly.type
_entity_poly.pdbx_seq_one_letter_code
_entity_poly.pdbx_strand_id
1 'polypeptide(L)'
;ALLETQNVLRSFISNFTFNLGFSGKFFHTGTQEEDDGDDLLLKYVDEFWWFPHMWSHMQPHLFHNESSLMEQMILNKDFAL
;
A
#
# COMPACT_ATOMS: atom_id res chain seq x y z
N ALA A 1 -5.30 1.69 15.25
CA ALA A 1 -5.22 0.21 15.25
C ALA A 1 -3.84 -0.30 14.83
N LEU A 2 -3.42 -0.20 13.55
CA LEU A 2 -2.14 -0.78 13.08
C LEU A 2 -0.89 -0.24 13.78
N LEU A 3 -0.76 1.09 13.90
CA LEU A 3 0.39 1.71 14.57
C LEU A 3 0.49 1.31 16.05
N GLU A 4 -0.66 1.25 16.73
CA GLU A 4 -0.72 0.81 18.13
C GLU A 4 -0.29 -0.65 18.27
N THR A 5 -0.82 -1.55 17.43
CA THR A 5 -0.40 -2.96 17.39
C THR A 5 1.09 -3.09 17.09
N GLN A 6 1.62 -2.32 16.14
CA GLN A 6 3.04 -2.29 15.84
C GLN A 6 3.87 -1.90 17.08
N ASN A 7 3.46 -0.87 17.81
CA ASN A 7 4.15 -0.43 19.02
C ASN A 7 4.10 -1.47 20.14
N VAL A 8 2.98 -2.18 20.30
CA VAL A 8 2.89 -3.33 21.22
C VAL A 8 3.85 -4.43 20.77
N LEU A 9 3.88 -4.78 19.48
CA LEU A 9 4.77 -5.81 18.96
C LEU A 9 6.26 -5.43 19.08
N ARG A 10 6.61 -4.15 18.95
CA ARG A 10 7.96 -3.63 19.18
C ARG A 10 8.46 -3.89 20.62
N SER A 11 7.55 -4.05 21.60
CA SER A 11 7.94 -4.43 22.97
C SER A 11 8.36 -5.90 23.11
N PHE A 12 7.97 -6.76 22.17
CA PHE A 12 8.31 -8.18 22.15
C PHE A 12 9.35 -8.53 21.09
N ILE A 13 9.39 -7.78 19.99
CA ILE A 13 10.22 -8.03 18.81
C ILE A 13 10.90 -6.71 18.44
N SER A 14 12.23 -6.64 18.63
CA SER A 14 13.00 -5.44 18.33
C SER A 14 12.81 -5.00 16.87
N ASN A 15 12.58 -3.70 16.66
CA ASN A 15 12.38 -3.08 15.35
C ASN A 15 11.26 -3.68 14.49
N PHE A 16 10.27 -4.33 15.11
CA PHE A 16 9.10 -4.80 14.38
C PHE A 16 8.43 -3.65 13.63
N THR A 17 8.22 -3.84 12.33
CA THR A 17 7.62 -2.85 11.43
C THR A 17 6.74 -3.59 10.42
N PHE A 18 5.48 -3.17 10.27
CA PHE A 18 4.61 -3.72 9.24
C PHE A 18 5.09 -3.29 7.85
N ASN A 19 4.99 -4.21 6.89
CA ASN A 19 5.25 -3.95 5.49
C ASN A 19 3.92 -3.98 4.72
N LEU A 20 3.47 -2.82 4.24
CA LEU A 20 2.16 -2.59 3.66
C LEU A 20 2.26 -2.54 2.13
N GLY A 21 1.45 -3.36 1.47
CA GLY A 21 1.32 -3.35 0.01
C GLY A 21 0.30 -2.31 -0.42
N PHE A 22 0.60 -1.52 -1.46
CA PHE A 22 -0.32 -0.51 -1.97
C PHE A 22 -0.64 -0.69 -3.46
N SER A 23 -1.90 -0.43 -3.79
CA SER A 23 -2.44 -0.38 -5.16
C SER A 23 -3.18 0.95 -5.35
N GLY A 24 -2.54 1.91 -6.01
CA GLY A 24 -3.00 3.29 -6.07
C GLY A 24 -4.37 3.48 -6.73
N LYS A 25 -4.85 2.52 -7.54
CA LYS A 25 -6.18 2.59 -8.15
C LYS A 25 -7.31 2.68 -7.13
N PHE A 26 -7.11 2.12 -5.94
CA PHE A 26 -8.14 1.99 -4.92
C PHE A 26 -8.08 3.07 -3.83
N PHE A 27 -7.07 3.94 -3.88
CA PHE A 27 -6.97 5.05 -2.95
C PHE A 27 -8.21 5.95 -3.07
N HIS A 28 -8.89 6.18 -1.94
CA HIS A 28 -10.13 6.95 -1.85
C HIS A 28 -11.24 6.44 -2.79
N THR A 29 -11.47 5.13 -2.78
CA THR A 29 -12.57 4.49 -3.53
C THR A 29 -13.55 3.73 -2.62
N GLY A 30 -13.42 3.89 -1.30
CA GLY A 30 -14.20 3.17 -0.29
C GLY A 30 -15.39 3.96 0.25
N THR A 31 -15.84 3.60 1.46
CA THR A 31 -16.73 4.45 2.27
C THR A 31 -15.96 5.63 2.87
N GLN A 32 -16.66 6.62 3.43
CA GLN A 32 -16.01 7.75 4.08
C GLN A 32 -15.04 7.30 5.19
N GLU A 33 -15.42 6.27 5.97
CA GLU A 33 -14.57 5.72 7.02
C GLU A 33 -13.33 5.01 6.47
N GLU A 34 -13.41 4.40 5.29
CA GLU A 34 -12.28 3.77 4.61
C GLU A 34 -11.32 4.83 4.07
N ASP A 35 -11.84 5.87 3.41
CA ASP A 35 -11.06 6.99 2.89
C ASP A 35 -10.39 7.80 4.03
N ASP A 36 -11.10 8.03 5.14
CA ASP A 36 -10.50 8.61 6.35
C ASP A 36 -9.36 7.74 6.91
N GLY A 37 -9.45 6.42 6.71
CA GLY A 37 -8.43 5.44 7.05
C GLY A 37 -7.20 5.53 6.15
N ASP A 38 -7.39 5.69 4.83
CA ASP A 38 -6.33 5.95 3.85
C ASP A 38 -5.55 7.22 4.24
N ASP A 39 -6.25 8.32 4.51
CA ASP A 39 -5.65 9.58 4.96
C ASP A 39 -4.90 9.43 6.29
N LEU A 40 -5.42 8.60 7.21
CA LEU A 40 -4.76 8.32 8.48
C LEU A 40 -3.45 7.54 8.29
N LEU A 41 -3.41 6.58 7.35
CA LEU A 41 -2.18 5.86 7.01
C LEU A 41 -1.11 6.81 6.47
N LEU A 42 -1.48 7.76 5.60
CA LEU A 42 -0.56 8.75 5.03
C LEU A 42 0.03 9.68 6.10
N LYS A 43 -0.73 10.04 7.15
CA LYS A 43 -0.20 10.81 8.30
C LYS A 43 0.94 10.09 9.03
N TYR A 44 1.02 8.76 8.92
CA TYR A 44 2.04 7.92 9.54
C TYR A 44 2.88 7.16 8.50
N VAL A 45 3.04 7.73 7.30
CA VAL A 45 3.74 7.06 6.19
C VAL A 45 5.14 6.58 6.58
N ASP A 46 5.87 7.35 7.39
CA ASP A 46 7.23 7.02 7.83
C ASP A 46 7.30 5.93 8.92
N GLU A 47 6.16 5.53 9.50
CA GLU A 47 6.12 4.48 10.54
C GLU A 47 6.03 3.06 9.96
N PHE A 48 5.77 2.92 8.66
CA PHE A 48 5.57 1.64 7.99
C PHE A 48 6.59 1.44 6.87
N TRP A 49 6.82 0.18 6.50
CA TRP A 49 7.46 -0.15 5.23
C TRP A 49 6.40 -0.29 4.15
N TRP A 50 6.78 0.07 2.92
CA TRP A 50 5.86 0.10 1.79
C TRP A 50 6.45 -0.67 0.62
N PHE A 51 5.60 -1.42 -0.08
CA PHE A 51 5.96 -2.04 -1.34
C PHE A 51 4.84 -1.90 -2.38
N PRO A 52 5.17 -1.71 -3.66
CA PRO A 52 4.16 -1.60 -4.70
C PRO A 52 3.45 -2.95 -4.90
N HIS A 53 2.14 -2.92 -5.06
CA HIS A 53 1.31 -4.11 -5.23
C HIS A 53 0.43 -4.06 -6.50
N MET A 54 1.00 -3.55 -7.60
CA MET A 54 0.33 -3.29 -8.89
C MET A 54 -0.77 -2.22 -8.79
N TRP A 55 -0.98 -1.46 -9.88
CA TRP A 55 -1.98 -0.38 -9.90
C TRP A 55 -3.37 -0.87 -9.49
N SER A 56 -3.83 -1.97 -10.07
CA SER A 56 -5.19 -2.50 -9.95
C SER A 56 -5.27 -3.86 -9.25
N HIS A 57 -4.24 -4.27 -8.51
CA HIS A 57 -4.14 -5.58 -7.85
C HIS A 57 -4.35 -6.78 -8.82
N MET A 58 -3.90 -6.63 -10.06
CA MET A 58 -4.00 -7.67 -11.09
C MET A 58 -2.84 -8.66 -11.02
N GLN A 59 -3.13 -9.92 -11.35
CA GLN A 59 -2.12 -10.97 -11.46
C GLN A 59 -1.29 -10.79 -12.74
N PRO A 60 0.06 -10.77 -12.67
CA PRO A 60 0.91 -10.51 -13.84
C PRO A 60 0.73 -11.44 -15.04
N HIS A 61 0.33 -12.70 -14.81
CA HIS A 61 0.11 -13.66 -15.90
C HIS A 61 -1.19 -13.45 -16.69
N LEU A 62 -2.05 -12.51 -16.26
CA LEU A 62 -3.27 -12.14 -16.98
C LEU A 62 -3.02 -11.10 -18.08
N PHE A 63 -1.81 -10.52 -18.13
CA PHE A 63 -1.44 -9.58 -19.19
C PHE A 63 -0.98 -10.35 -20.43
N HIS A 64 -1.53 -9.97 -21.59
CA HIS A 64 -1.18 -10.59 -22.87
C HIS A 64 0.10 -10.03 -23.50
N ASN A 65 0.63 -8.93 -22.97
CA ASN A 65 1.86 -8.30 -23.42
C ASN A 65 2.57 -7.56 -22.29
N GLU A 66 3.89 -7.38 -22.45
CA GLU A 66 4.75 -6.72 -21.45
C GLU A 66 4.43 -5.23 -21.29
N SER A 67 4.08 -4.53 -22.37
CA SER A 67 3.78 -3.09 -22.34
C SER A 67 2.61 -2.77 -21.40
N SER A 68 1.51 -3.53 -21.47
CA SER A 68 0.35 -3.34 -20.59
C SER A 68 0.68 -3.66 -19.12
N LEU A 69 1.53 -4.66 -18.86
CA LEU A 69 2.01 -4.94 -17.51
C LEU A 69 2.85 -3.76 -16.98
N MET A 70 3.78 -3.26 -17.79
CA MET A 70 4.64 -2.14 -17.47
C MET A 70 3.84 -0.86 -17.21
N GLU A 71 2.83 -0.57 -18.02
CA GLU A 71 1.93 0.57 -17.81
C GLU A 71 1.26 0.52 -16.42
N GLN A 72 0.77 -0.64 -15.99
CA GLN A 72 0.20 -0.79 -14.64
C GLN A 72 1.25 -0.62 -13.54
N MET A 73 2.50 -1.04 -13.77
CA MET A 73 3.58 -0.83 -12.80
C MET A 73 3.97 0.65 -12.72
N ILE A 74 4.01 1.36 -13.84
CA ILE A 74 4.30 2.81 -13.92
C ILE A 74 3.22 3.60 -13.19
N LEU A 75 1.93 3.34 -13.45
CA LEU A 75 0.84 4.03 -12.76
C LEU A 75 0.94 3.90 -11.24
N ASN A 76 1.26 2.69 -10.74
CA ASN A 76 1.42 2.48 -9.30
C ASN A 76 2.67 3.16 -8.74
N LYS A 77 3.75 3.21 -9.52
CA LYS A 77 4.96 3.93 -9.14
C LYS A 77 4.68 5.43 -9.06
N ASP A 78 4.00 6.00 -10.05
CA ASP A 78 3.71 7.43 -10.12
C ASP A 78 2.76 7.87 -9.00
N PHE A 79 1.84 7.00 -8.57
CA PHE A 79 1.02 7.25 -7.38
C PHE A 79 1.84 7.39 -6.08
N ALA A 80 2.99 6.74 -6.00
CA ALA A 80 3.84 6.72 -4.80
C ALA A 80 4.91 7.84 -4.77
N LEU A 81 4.99 8.66 -5.82
CA LEU A 81 5.95 9.78 -5.94
C LEU A 81 5.34 11.11 -5.51
#